data_AF-A0A4Q1ZQZ1-F1
#
_entry.id   AF-A0A4Q1ZQZ1-F1
#
_cell.length_a   1.000
_cell.length_b   1.000
_cell.length_c   1.000
_cell.angle_alpha   90.00
_cell.angle_beta   90.00
_cell.angle_gamma   90.00
#
_symmetry.space_group_name_H-M   'P 1'
#
loop_
_entity.id
_entity.type
_entity.pdbx_description
1 polymer ?
#
loop_
_entity_poly.entity_id
_entity_poly.type
_entity_poly.pdbx_seq_one_letter_code
_entity_poly.pdbx_strand_id
1 'polypeptide(L)'
;MRDFEEIAHAGGKITIEIVDNSYGFNIEHSIPTAFKVGQIREEIFGIEVPIFMISDSEGMYGSLCNSCDSYFRSAVFIEKLICPYCGIKDNIGGFFTKNQQIYIKVYKDTFLTAIMQKKTMVIDFDRMNSNKLMFNTKVYSEMRQQTKFICDNCSNITDILGVYGYCPRCGVRNTYSIYKKKSNLIKSSLQSIEVKRDEQHVIADTLADLLKRSISNFDGFGKDIKNELISKLCIDKKKNFNKELSFQRVKQADDILFKEYGIGLFEGISSENIELIIKMFQIRHLYEHGSGIIDEEYIKKSGDNTAKIGSLLRVDLYELRDFCLTMDSLVGKFWSSFLEKGYFKVQ
;
A
#
# COMPACT_ATOMS: atom_id res chain seq x y z
N MET A 1 1.94 2.20 -18.72
CA MET A 1 2.39 2.01 -17.33
C MET A 1 3.91 1.90 -17.35
N ARG A 2 4.60 2.54 -16.40
CA ARG A 2 6.08 2.57 -16.33
C ARG A 2 6.58 1.77 -15.12
N ASP A 3 5.90 0.66 -14.84
CA ASP A 3 6.14 -0.20 -13.68
C ASP A 3 7.44 -0.98 -13.93
N PHE A 4 8.22 -1.20 -12.87
CA PHE A 4 9.51 -1.90 -12.93
C PHE A 4 10.56 -1.22 -13.81
N GLU A 5 10.31 0.05 -14.19
CA GLU A 5 11.32 0.88 -14.82
C GLU A 5 12.42 1.18 -13.80
N GLU A 6 13.66 1.03 -14.24
CA GLU A 6 14.81 1.43 -13.45
C GLU A 6 14.93 2.95 -13.41
N ILE A 7 15.23 3.46 -12.22
CA ILE A 7 15.35 4.88 -11.95
C ILE A 7 16.78 5.08 -11.47
N ALA A 8 17.55 5.77 -12.31
CA ALA A 8 18.88 6.21 -11.95
C ALA A 8 18.80 7.21 -10.78
N HIS A 9 19.87 7.25 -9.98
CA HIS A 9 20.03 8.32 -9.01
C HIS A 9 20.17 9.67 -9.67
N ALA A 10 19.94 10.75 -8.91
CA ALA A 10 19.90 12.13 -9.40
C ALA A 10 21.24 12.66 -9.97
N GLY A 11 22.22 11.79 -10.20
CA GLY A 11 23.59 12.13 -10.59
C GLY A 11 24.34 12.84 -9.48
N GLY A 12 25.53 13.34 -9.80
CA GLY A 12 26.33 14.18 -8.90
C GLY A 12 27.65 13.57 -8.48
N LYS A 13 28.28 14.23 -7.49
CA LYS A 13 29.61 13.91 -6.97
C LYS A 13 29.65 14.10 -5.47
N ILE A 14 30.35 13.21 -4.78
CA ILE A 14 30.79 13.43 -3.39
C ILE A 14 32.30 13.60 -3.43
N THR A 15 32.75 14.79 -3.04
CA THR A 15 34.15 15.14 -2.90
C THR A 15 34.55 14.97 -1.45
N ILE A 16 35.56 14.14 -1.20
CA ILE A 16 36.18 13.91 0.10
C ILE A 16 37.47 14.73 0.13
N GLU A 17 37.48 15.79 0.92
CA GLU A 17 38.61 16.71 1.01
C GLU A 17 39.42 16.41 2.28
N ILE A 18 40.76 16.39 2.16
CA ILE A 18 41.67 16.18 3.29
C ILE A 18 42.49 17.46 3.48
N VAL A 19 42.39 18.09 4.65
CA VAL A 19 43.11 19.33 4.99
C VAL A 19 43.74 19.19 6.37
N ASP A 20 45.07 19.26 6.48
CA ASP A 20 45.83 19.29 7.75
C ASP A 20 45.37 18.24 8.79
N ASN A 21 45.19 17.00 8.33
CA ASN A 21 44.69 15.82 9.09
C ASN A 21 43.21 15.86 9.51
N SER A 22 42.43 16.82 9.00
CA SER A 22 40.97 16.81 9.03
C SER A 22 40.39 16.37 7.68
N TYR A 23 39.12 15.95 7.69
CA TYR A 23 38.39 15.61 6.46
C TYR A 23 37.07 16.39 6.37
N GLY A 24 36.72 16.79 5.15
CA GLY A 24 35.48 17.45 4.81
C GLY A 24 34.78 16.73 3.66
N PHE A 25 33.48 17.00 3.50
CA PHE A 25 32.68 16.47 2.40
C PHE A 25 31.95 17.59 1.70
N ASN A 26 32.05 17.61 0.37
CA ASN A 26 31.23 18.45 -0.49
C ASN A 26 30.37 17.55 -1.39
N ILE A 27 29.07 17.83 -1.46
CA ILE A 27 28.10 17.04 -2.21
C ILE A 27 27.51 17.92 -3.31
N GLU A 28 27.82 17.58 -4.56
CA GLU A 28 27.32 18.26 -5.75
C GLU A 28 26.30 17.36 -6.45
N HIS A 29 25.23 17.94 -7.01
CA HIS A 29 24.20 17.19 -7.70
C HIS A 29 23.79 17.82 -9.03
N SER A 30 23.53 16.95 -10.00
CA SER A 30 23.12 17.32 -11.35
C SER A 30 21.65 17.79 -11.40
N ILE A 31 20.81 17.38 -10.42
CA ILE A 31 19.38 17.74 -10.35
C ILE A 31 19.02 18.24 -8.93
N PRO A 32 19.16 19.54 -8.63
CA PRO A 32 19.05 20.05 -7.25
C PRO A 32 17.67 19.93 -6.58
N THR A 33 16.60 19.83 -7.36
CA THR A 33 15.22 20.03 -6.86
C THR A 33 14.51 18.76 -6.39
N ALA A 34 15.02 17.57 -6.75
CA ALA A 34 14.35 16.30 -6.47
C ALA A 34 15.16 15.34 -5.56
N PHE A 35 16.45 15.60 -5.37
CA PHE A 35 17.31 14.70 -4.62
C PHE A 35 17.22 14.92 -3.10
N LYS A 36 17.43 13.84 -2.34
CA LYS A 36 17.55 13.87 -0.89
C LYS A 36 18.84 13.18 -0.48
N VAL A 37 19.41 13.64 0.63
CA VAL A 37 20.61 13.05 1.24
C VAL A 37 20.23 12.44 2.58
N GLY A 38 20.42 11.13 2.69
CA GLY A 38 20.43 10.39 3.93
C GLY A 38 21.86 10.21 4.40
N GLN A 39 22.03 9.83 5.66
CA GLN A 39 23.35 9.58 6.23
C GLN A 39 23.28 8.36 7.15
N ILE A 40 24.27 7.49 7.03
CA ILE A 40 24.61 6.50 8.06
C ILE A 40 25.99 6.78 8.62
N ARG A 41 26.31 6.16 9.74
CA ARG A 41 27.63 6.22 10.35
C ARG A 41 28.25 4.84 10.34
N GLU A 42 29.49 4.77 9.89
CA GLU A 42 30.27 3.55 9.83
C GLU A 42 31.60 3.79 10.52
N GLU A 43 32.06 2.81 11.30
CA GLU A 43 33.39 2.86 11.88
C GLU A 43 34.42 2.28 10.90
N ILE A 44 35.50 3.03 10.67
CA ILE A 44 36.61 2.64 9.81
C ILE A 44 37.92 2.89 10.57
N PHE A 45 38.59 1.82 11.01
CA PHE A 45 39.82 1.89 11.81
C PHE A 45 39.73 2.84 13.03
N GLY A 46 38.61 2.83 13.75
CA GLY A 46 38.39 3.69 14.91
C GLY A 46 37.95 5.14 14.58
N ILE A 47 37.76 5.46 13.30
CA ILE A 47 37.24 6.75 12.85
C ILE A 47 35.76 6.57 12.49
N GLU A 48 34.89 7.39 13.07
CA GLU A 48 33.47 7.42 12.70
C GLU A 48 33.28 8.24 11.42
N VAL A 49 32.91 7.57 10.33
CA VAL A 49 32.79 8.16 9.01
C VAL A 49 31.32 8.28 8.63
N PRO A 50 30.84 9.49 8.26
CA PRO A 50 29.51 9.62 7.69
C PRO A 50 29.52 9.08 6.27
N ILE A 51 28.62 8.14 5.97
CA ILE A 51 28.36 7.71 4.60
C ILE A 51 27.06 8.34 4.14
N PHE A 52 27.15 9.17 3.12
CA PHE A 52 25.98 9.83 2.53
C PHE A 52 25.30 8.89 1.54
N MET A 53 24.00 8.70 1.74
CA MET A 53 23.13 7.90 0.88
C MET A 53 22.27 8.85 0.07
N ILE A 54 22.39 8.81 -1.25
CA ILE A 54 21.66 9.71 -2.15
C ILE A 54 20.41 9.00 -2.64
N SER A 55 19.27 9.70 -2.70
CA SER A 55 18.03 9.17 -3.24
C SER A 55 18.09 8.99 -4.75
N ASP A 56 17.12 8.25 -5.29
CA ASP A 56 16.90 8.21 -6.72
C ASP A 56 16.45 9.59 -7.28
N SER A 57 16.36 9.71 -8.61
CA SER A 57 15.87 10.93 -9.29
C SER A 57 14.41 11.28 -9.02
N GLU A 58 13.64 10.40 -8.37
CA GLU A 58 12.29 10.69 -7.85
C GLU A 58 12.28 11.05 -6.36
N GLY A 59 13.44 11.19 -5.73
CA GLY A 59 13.55 11.54 -4.31
C GLY A 59 13.25 10.40 -3.35
N MET A 60 13.38 9.14 -3.79
CA MET A 60 13.11 7.95 -2.98
C MET A 60 14.34 7.04 -2.83
N TYR A 61 14.37 6.27 -1.75
CA TYR A 61 15.40 5.29 -1.45
C TYR A 61 14.81 3.90 -1.62
N GLY A 62 15.52 3.01 -2.31
CA GLY A 62 15.13 1.61 -2.32
C GLY A 62 15.48 0.92 -1.02
N SER A 63 14.77 -0.16 -0.75
CA SER A 63 14.91 -0.98 0.44
C SER A 63 14.56 -2.41 0.10
N LEU A 64 15.36 -3.35 0.59
CA LEU A 64 15.13 -4.79 0.45
C LEU A 64 14.96 -5.40 1.85
N CYS A 65 13.79 -5.94 2.13
CA CYS A 65 13.52 -6.54 3.43
C CYS A 65 14.21 -7.91 3.58
N ASN A 66 15.14 -8.06 4.53
CA ASN A 66 15.81 -9.34 4.81
C ASN A 66 14.88 -10.45 5.35
N SER A 67 13.68 -10.11 5.83
CA SER A 67 12.73 -11.09 6.37
C SER A 67 11.84 -11.73 5.31
N CYS A 68 11.52 -11.02 4.22
CA CYS A 68 10.58 -11.48 3.21
C CYS A 68 11.04 -11.25 1.77
N ASP A 69 12.31 -10.88 1.59
CA ASP A 69 13.00 -10.64 0.30
C ASP A 69 12.26 -9.66 -0.63
N SER A 70 11.41 -8.81 -0.07
CA SER A 70 10.56 -7.90 -0.84
C SER A 70 11.20 -6.53 -0.94
N TYR A 71 11.25 -6.02 -2.17
CA TYR A 71 11.75 -4.69 -2.48
C TYR A 71 10.64 -3.63 -2.41
N PHE A 72 10.96 -2.43 -1.93
CA PHE A 72 10.10 -1.26 -1.96
C PHE A 72 10.93 0.02 -2.03
N ARG A 73 10.30 1.16 -2.33
CA ARG A 73 10.94 2.47 -2.22
C ARG A 73 10.20 3.37 -1.24
N SER A 74 10.92 4.27 -0.59
CA SER A 74 10.33 5.26 0.29
C SER A 74 11.05 6.60 0.23
N ALA A 75 10.30 7.69 0.39
CA ALA A 75 10.85 9.04 0.40
C ALA A 75 11.55 9.43 1.72
N VAL A 76 11.65 8.50 2.67
CA VAL A 76 12.32 8.65 3.96
C VAL A 76 13.57 7.79 4.03
N PHE A 77 14.59 8.32 4.69
CA PHE A 77 15.79 7.61 5.09
C PHE A 77 15.98 7.88 6.58
N ILE A 78 15.57 6.93 7.42
CA ILE A 78 15.54 7.06 8.88
C ILE A 78 16.14 5.81 9.52
N GLU A 79 16.62 5.93 10.76
CA GLU A 79 17.34 4.87 11.46
C GLU A 79 16.57 3.55 11.49
N LYS A 80 15.25 3.58 11.71
CA LYS A 80 14.39 2.39 11.73
C LYS A 80 13.31 2.48 10.68
N LEU A 81 13.23 1.46 9.82
CA LEU A 81 12.18 1.32 8.82
C LEU A 81 11.26 0.15 9.17
N ILE A 82 10.04 0.21 8.63
CA ILE A 82 9.07 -0.87 8.68
C ILE A 82 8.89 -1.41 7.26
N CYS A 83 8.98 -2.73 7.08
CA CYS A 83 8.68 -3.35 5.80
C CYS A 83 7.19 -3.17 5.46
N PRO A 84 6.84 -2.61 4.28
CA PRO A 84 5.45 -2.45 3.84
C PRO A 84 4.65 -3.76 3.79
N TYR A 85 5.32 -4.88 3.56
CA TYR A 85 4.67 -6.15 3.29
C TYR A 85 4.55 -7.01 4.54
N CYS A 86 5.68 -7.33 5.18
CA CYS A 86 5.68 -8.25 6.31
C CYS A 86 5.49 -7.56 7.67
N GLY A 87 5.64 -6.23 7.74
CA GLY A 87 5.49 -5.45 8.96
C GLY A 87 6.70 -5.45 9.90
N ILE A 88 7.80 -6.13 9.55
CA ILE A 88 9.01 -6.15 10.40
C ILE A 88 9.60 -4.76 10.51
N LYS A 89 9.99 -4.37 11.73
CA LYS A 89 10.75 -3.17 12.00
C LYS A 89 12.21 -3.53 12.23
N ASP A 90 13.11 -2.87 11.50
CA ASP A 90 14.56 -3.07 11.65
C ASP A 90 15.31 -1.76 11.39
N ASN A 91 16.57 -1.72 11.75
CA ASN A 91 17.46 -0.63 11.40
C ASN A 91 17.64 -0.54 9.88
N ILE A 92 17.91 0.65 9.35
CA ILE A 92 18.09 0.91 7.93
C ILE A 92 19.12 -0.02 7.27
N GLY A 93 20.16 -0.41 8.03
CA GLY A 93 21.16 -1.38 7.57
C GLY A 93 20.58 -2.75 7.20
N GLY A 94 19.53 -3.18 7.90
CA GLY A 94 18.77 -4.40 7.60
C GLY A 94 17.88 -4.30 6.36
N PHE A 95 17.80 -3.12 5.73
CA PHE A 95 17.04 -2.86 4.52
C PHE A 95 17.91 -2.51 3.31
N PHE A 96 19.24 -2.52 3.43
CA PHE A 96 20.10 -2.15 2.31
C PHE A 96 20.00 -3.14 1.15
N THR A 97 19.81 -2.59 -0.05
CA THR A 97 19.88 -3.35 -1.29
C THR A 97 21.30 -3.80 -1.58
N LYS A 98 21.48 -4.81 -2.45
CA LYS A 98 22.81 -5.22 -2.91
C LYS A 98 23.60 -4.06 -3.53
N ASN A 99 22.93 -3.21 -4.31
CA ASN A 99 23.54 -2.03 -4.92
C ASN A 99 24.01 -1.03 -3.86
N GLN A 100 23.19 -0.78 -2.84
CA GLN A 100 23.57 0.10 -1.73
C GLN A 100 24.76 -0.45 -0.92
N GLN A 101 24.82 -1.78 -0.69
CA GLN A 101 25.96 -2.40 -0.02
C GLN A 101 27.26 -2.28 -0.84
N ILE A 102 27.19 -2.47 -2.17
CA ILE A 102 28.34 -2.25 -3.06
C ILE A 102 28.78 -0.79 -3.01
N TYR A 103 27.83 0.15 -3.10
CA TYR A 103 28.11 1.57 -3.00
C TYR A 103 28.79 1.93 -1.67
N ILE A 104 28.28 1.44 -0.54
CA ILE A 104 28.88 1.67 0.78
C ILE A 104 30.34 1.18 0.79
N LYS A 105 30.62 0.01 0.21
CA LYS A 105 32.00 -0.49 0.10
C LYS A 105 32.89 0.45 -0.72
N VAL A 106 32.43 0.88 -1.90
CA VAL A 106 33.18 1.82 -2.75
C VAL A 106 33.42 3.14 -2.02
N TYR A 107 32.45 3.62 -1.25
CA TYR A 107 32.57 4.82 -0.44
C TYR A 107 33.68 4.67 0.61
N LYS A 108 33.67 3.57 1.37
CA LYS A 108 34.67 3.25 2.40
C LYS A 108 36.07 3.15 1.80
N ASP A 109 36.23 2.43 0.69
CA ASP A 109 37.52 2.27 -0.01
C ASP A 109 38.05 3.62 -0.54
N THR A 110 37.16 4.47 -1.06
CA THR A 110 37.51 5.81 -1.56
C THR A 110 37.93 6.72 -0.41
N PHE A 111 37.20 6.70 0.71
CA PHE A 111 37.54 7.48 1.91
C PHE A 111 38.89 7.05 2.49
N LEU A 112 39.13 5.75 2.61
CA LEU A 112 40.42 5.21 3.06
C LEU A 112 41.57 5.64 2.16
N THR A 113 41.37 5.58 0.84
CA THR A 113 42.36 6.02 -0.14
C THR A 113 42.65 7.52 0.02
N ALA A 114 41.63 8.36 0.23
CA ALA A 114 41.79 9.80 0.46
C ALA A 114 42.67 10.07 1.68
N ILE A 115 42.40 9.40 2.81
CA ILE A 115 43.14 9.55 4.07
C ILE A 115 44.59 9.07 3.92
N MET A 116 44.79 7.87 3.38
CA MET A 116 46.13 7.26 3.24
C MET A 116 47.03 8.08 2.30
N GLN A 117 46.46 8.62 1.22
CA GLN A 117 47.21 9.40 0.24
C GLN A 117 47.26 10.89 0.56
N LYS A 118 46.50 11.35 1.56
CA LYS A 118 46.29 12.77 1.88
C LYS A 118 45.89 13.59 0.66
N LYS A 119 44.95 13.06 -0.14
CA LYS A 119 44.48 13.66 -1.38
C LYS A 119 42.97 13.74 -1.42
N THR A 120 42.48 14.80 -2.05
CA THR A 120 41.06 14.90 -2.38
C THR A 120 40.67 13.78 -3.34
N MET A 121 39.61 13.04 -2.98
CA MET A 121 39.03 11.98 -3.80
C MET A 121 37.60 12.33 -4.16
N VAL A 122 37.11 11.83 -5.30
CA VAL A 122 35.76 12.10 -5.78
C VAL A 122 35.05 10.80 -6.10
N ILE A 123 33.87 10.63 -5.52
CA ILE A 123 32.89 9.60 -5.87
C ILE A 123 31.95 10.22 -6.89
N ASP A 124 32.08 9.82 -8.15
CA ASP A 124 31.31 10.35 -9.28
C ASP A 124 30.20 9.38 -9.68
N PHE A 125 28.95 9.74 -9.39
CA PHE A 125 27.78 8.89 -9.64
C PHE A 125 27.48 8.75 -11.14
N ASP A 126 27.78 9.78 -11.93
CA ASP A 126 27.56 9.75 -13.38
C ASP A 126 28.55 8.79 -14.06
N ARG A 127 29.79 8.75 -13.55
CA ARG A 127 30.79 7.77 -13.98
C ARG A 127 30.45 6.34 -13.54
N MET A 128 29.92 6.16 -12.33
CA MET A 128 29.49 4.83 -11.85
C MET A 128 28.36 4.24 -12.69
N ASN A 129 27.44 5.07 -13.17
CA ASN A 129 26.31 4.63 -14.00
C ASN A 129 26.69 4.34 -15.46
N SER A 130 27.74 4.97 -15.99
CA SER A 130 28.18 4.81 -17.39
C SER A 130 29.16 3.65 -17.61
N ASN A 131 30.00 3.31 -16.62
CA ASN A 131 31.01 2.25 -16.75
C ASN A 131 30.46 0.84 -16.45
N LYS A 132 29.71 0.27 -17.40
CA LYS A 132 29.21 -1.13 -17.35
C LYS A 132 30.33 -2.19 -17.21
N LEU A 133 31.53 -1.92 -17.71
CA LEU A 133 32.62 -2.92 -17.83
C LEU A 133 33.44 -3.15 -16.55
N MET A 134 33.57 -2.17 -15.65
CA MET A 134 34.43 -2.31 -14.45
C MET A 134 33.70 -2.86 -13.23
N PHE A 135 32.36 -2.71 -13.17
CA PHE A 135 31.56 -3.11 -12.01
C PHE A 135 30.48 -4.16 -12.31
N ASN A 136 30.25 -4.55 -13.57
CA ASN A 136 29.23 -5.52 -14.02
C ASN A 136 27.83 -5.36 -13.39
N THR A 137 27.54 -4.19 -12.81
CA THR A 137 26.31 -3.85 -12.09
C THR A 137 26.06 -2.37 -12.26
N LYS A 138 24.79 -2.00 -12.41
CA LYS A 138 24.35 -0.61 -12.26
C LYS A 138 24.48 -0.30 -10.78
N VAL A 139 25.64 0.28 -10.42
CA VAL A 139 26.17 0.26 -9.03
C VAL A 139 25.22 0.95 -8.04
N TYR A 140 24.38 1.86 -8.52
CA TYR A 140 23.48 2.62 -7.68
C TYR A 140 22.27 3.05 -8.51
N SER A 141 21.23 2.22 -8.55
CA SER A 141 19.93 2.47 -9.20
C SER A 141 18.81 1.79 -8.42
N GLU A 142 17.62 2.37 -8.51
CA GLU A 142 16.40 1.89 -7.84
C GLU A 142 15.34 1.49 -8.87
N MET A 143 14.30 0.76 -8.46
CA MET A 143 13.28 0.23 -9.38
C MET A 143 11.88 0.72 -9.02
N ARG A 144 11.17 1.34 -9.98
CA ARG A 144 9.77 1.74 -9.78
C ARG A 144 8.90 0.52 -9.49
N GLN A 145 7.98 0.65 -8.55
CA GLN A 145 7.00 -0.39 -8.25
C GLN A 145 5.63 -0.03 -8.85
N GLN A 146 4.58 -0.75 -8.44
CA GLN A 146 3.25 -0.66 -9.06
C GLN A 146 2.38 0.41 -8.41
N THR A 147 2.49 0.58 -7.09
CA THR A 147 1.62 1.47 -6.33
C THR A 147 2.44 2.45 -5.49
N LYS A 148 2.42 3.70 -5.93
CA LYS A 148 2.88 4.85 -5.15
C LYS A 148 1.74 5.40 -4.30
N PHE A 149 1.90 5.48 -2.98
CA PHE A 149 0.93 6.06 -2.06
C PHE A 149 1.57 7.06 -1.09
N ILE A 150 0.76 8.01 -0.63
CA ILE A 150 1.09 8.98 0.42
C ILE A 150 0.40 8.52 1.70
N CYS A 151 1.13 8.44 2.80
CA CYS A 151 0.58 8.04 4.09
C CYS A 151 -0.28 9.16 4.69
N ASP A 152 -1.53 8.86 5.04
CA ASP A 152 -2.47 9.82 5.65
C ASP A 152 -2.03 10.30 7.05
N ASN A 153 -1.13 9.57 7.73
CA ASN A 153 -0.68 9.90 9.08
C ASN A 153 0.60 10.77 9.12
N CYS A 154 1.58 10.48 8.25
CA CYS A 154 2.89 11.15 8.29
C CYS A 154 3.35 11.74 6.95
N SER A 155 2.48 11.70 5.93
CA SER A 155 2.72 12.21 4.57
C SER A 155 3.91 11.58 3.83
N ASN A 156 4.49 10.50 4.35
CA ASN A 156 5.56 9.78 3.68
C ASN A 156 5.06 9.17 2.36
N ILE A 157 5.86 9.31 1.30
CA ILE A 157 5.61 8.71 0.00
C ILE A 157 6.29 7.34 -0.04
N THR A 158 5.54 6.33 -0.45
CA THR A 158 5.99 4.94 -0.51
C THR A 158 5.59 4.32 -1.85
N ASP A 159 6.46 3.51 -2.43
CA ASP A 159 6.24 2.82 -3.70
C ASP A 159 6.43 1.32 -3.50
N ILE A 160 5.37 0.55 -3.70
CA ILE A 160 5.29 -0.88 -3.37
C ILE A 160 4.75 -1.72 -4.53
N LEU A 161 5.06 -3.01 -4.49
CA LEU A 161 4.41 -4.03 -5.29
C LEU A 161 2.99 -4.27 -4.76
N GLY A 162 2.05 -4.55 -5.66
CA GLY A 162 0.65 -4.73 -5.26
C GLY A 162 0.01 -3.42 -4.81
N VAL A 163 -1.01 -3.50 -3.94
CA VAL A 163 -1.89 -2.36 -3.62
C VAL A 163 -1.79 -1.94 -2.16
N TYR A 164 -1.73 -2.90 -1.24
CA TYR A 164 -1.78 -2.65 0.20
C TYR A 164 -0.40 -2.78 0.83
N GLY A 165 -0.12 -1.93 1.82
CA GLY A 165 1.11 -2.01 2.60
C GLY A 165 1.16 -1.04 3.77
N TYR A 166 2.10 -1.32 4.67
CA TYR A 166 2.47 -0.46 5.78
C TYR A 166 3.29 0.74 5.30
N CYS A 167 3.10 1.89 5.95
CA CYS A 167 4.01 3.02 5.78
C CYS A 167 5.37 2.71 6.43
N PRO A 168 6.49 2.79 5.69
CA PRO A 168 7.83 2.53 6.25
C PRO A 168 8.24 3.41 7.42
N ARG A 169 7.63 4.60 7.55
CA ARG A 169 7.95 5.56 8.61
C ARG A 169 7.16 5.33 9.90
N CYS A 170 5.84 5.15 9.79
CA CYS A 170 4.96 5.17 10.96
C CYS A 170 4.17 3.87 11.17
N GLY A 171 4.26 2.90 10.25
CA GLY A 171 3.56 1.63 10.39
C GLY A 171 2.05 1.70 10.18
N VAL A 172 1.48 2.86 9.85
CA VAL A 172 0.06 2.95 9.48
C VAL A 172 -0.13 2.31 8.10
N ARG A 173 -1.10 1.40 8.00
CA ARG A 173 -1.44 0.72 6.76
C ARG A 173 -2.35 1.57 5.87
N ASN A 174 -2.17 1.46 4.56
CA ASN A 174 -2.94 2.24 3.57
C ASN A 174 -4.33 1.65 3.21
N THR A 175 -4.76 0.57 3.88
CA THR A 175 -6.00 -0.17 3.57
C THR A 175 -7.24 0.73 3.50
N TYR A 176 -7.47 1.52 4.55
CA TYR A 176 -8.64 2.40 4.60
C TYR A 176 -8.54 3.58 3.62
N SER A 177 -7.33 4.09 3.37
CA SER A 177 -7.15 5.19 2.40
C SER A 177 -7.42 4.73 0.97
N ILE A 178 -7.05 3.50 0.62
CA ILE A 178 -7.37 2.87 -0.67
C ILE A 178 -8.87 2.66 -0.83
N TYR A 179 -9.53 2.12 0.21
CA TYR A 179 -10.98 1.97 0.20
C TYR A 179 -11.67 3.31 -0.05
N LYS A 180 -11.31 4.36 0.70
CA LYS A 180 -11.88 5.71 0.58
C LYS A 180 -11.67 6.29 -0.81
N LYS A 181 -10.46 6.19 -1.37
CA LYS A 181 -10.16 6.68 -2.73
C LYS A 181 -11.07 6.03 -3.77
N LYS A 182 -11.20 4.70 -3.73
CA LYS A 182 -12.06 3.94 -4.66
C LYS A 182 -13.55 4.23 -4.44
N SER A 183 -14.01 4.34 -3.19
CA SER A 183 -15.39 4.69 -2.86
C SER A 183 -15.75 6.08 -3.37
N ASN A 184 -14.86 7.07 -3.21
CA ASN A 184 -15.07 8.42 -3.72
C ASN A 184 -15.20 8.44 -5.25
N LEU A 185 -14.38 7.67 -5.98
CA LEU A 185 -14.53 7.56 -7.45
C LEU A 185 -15.90 6.98 -7.85
N ILE A 186 -16.38 5.96 -7.14
CA ILE A 186 -17.70 5.36 -7.39
C ILE A 186 -18.81 6.37 -7.12
N LYS A 187 -18.76 7.08 -5.98
CA LYS A 187 -19.73 8.12 -5.64
C LYS A 187 -19.72 9.27 -6.64
N SER A 188 -18.55 9.70 -7.12
CA SER A 188 -18.45 10.70 -8.19
C SER A 188 -19.10 10.20 -9.49
N SER A 189 -18.91 8.93 -9.85
CA SER A 189 -19.62 8.32 -10.99
C SER A 189 -21.15 8.30 -10.78
N LEU A 190 -21.63 8.01 -9.56
CA LEU A 190 -23.06 8.06 -9.24
C LEU A 190 -23.64 9.47 -9.28
N GLN A 191 -22.85 10.49 -8.92
CA GLN A 191 -23.26 11.89 -8.99
C GLN A 191 -23.40 12.39 -10.42
N SER A 192 -22.58 11.88 -11.35
CA SER A 192 -22.63 12.27 -12.77
C SER A 192 -23.75 11.59 -13.57
N ILE A 193 -24.50 10.65 -13.00
CA ILE A 193 -25.60 9.97 -13.70
C ILE A 193 -26.80 10.93 -13.82
N GLU A 194 -27.12 11.29 -15.05
CA GLU A 194 -28.36 11.98 -15.42
C GLU A 194 -29.38 10.95 -15.90
N VAL A 195 -30.58 10.95 -15.32
CA VAL A 195 -31.64 10.01 -15.72
C VAL A 195 -32.40 10.55 -16.92
N LYS A 196 -32.06 10.05 -18.12
CA LYS A 196 -32.80 10.34 -19.36
C LYS A 196 -33.76 9.20 -19.69
N ARG A 197 -34.93 9.54 -20.22
CA ARG A 197 -36.07 8.60 -20.37
C ARG A 197 -35.81 7.52 -21.42
N ASP A 198 -35.00 7.83 -22.42
CA ASP A 198 -34.58 6.98 -23.54
C ASP A 198 -33.38 6.06 -23.22
N GLU A 199 -32.68 6.29 -22.10
CA GLU A 199 -31.46 5.55 -21.73
C GLU A 199 -31.65 4.62 -20.52
N GLN A 200 -32.89 4.34 -20.11
CA GLN A 200 -33.20 3.61 -18.87
C GLN A 200 -32.49 2.25 -18.75
N HIS A 201 -32.37 1.50 -19.85
CA HIS A 201 -31.67 0.21 -19.83
C HIS A 201 -30.16 0.37 -19.62
N VAL A 202 -29.54 1.34 -20.28
CA VAL A 202 -28.10 1.65 -20.15
C VAL A 202 -27.78 2.12 -18.73
N ILE A 203 -28.66 2.96 -18.16
CA ILE A 203 -28.55 3.43 -16.78
C ILE A 203 -28.63 2.24 -15.83
N ALA A 204 -29.58 1.33 -16.00
CA ALA A 204 -29.73 0.17 -15.13
C ALA A 204 -28.49 -0.73 -15.10
N ASP A 205 -27.88 -0.99 -16.27
CA ASP A 205 -26.67 -1.81 -16.36
C ASP A 205 -25.47 -1.08 -15.73
N THR A 206 -25.38 0.24 -15.95
CA THR A 206 -24.36 1.10 -15.31
C THR A 206 -24.47 1.06 -13.79
N LEU A 207 -25.68 1.13 -13.23
CA LEU A 207 -25.92 1.05 -11.80
C LEU A 207 -25.55 -0.33 -11.23
N ALA A 208 -25.88 -1.41 -11.94
CA ALA A 208 -25.49 -2.76 -11.55
C ALA A 208 -23.95 -2.92 -11.52
N ASP A 209 -23.24 -2.34 -12.49
CA ASP A 209 -21.77 -2.35 -12.50
C ASP A 209 -21.16 -1.50 -11.39
N LEU A 210 -21.74 -0.35 -11.05
CA LEU A 210 -21.31 0.46 -9.91
C LEU A 210 -21.57 -0.24 -8.57
N LEU A 211 -22.68 -0.99 -8.45
CA LEU A 211 -22.94 -1.85 -7.30
C LEU A 211 -21.86 -2.95 -7.17
N LYS A 212 -21.56 -3.67 -8.26
CA LYS A 212 -20.47 -4.68 -8.29
C LYS A 212 -19.13 -4.07 -7.88
N ARG A 213 -18.79 -2.89 -8.40
CA ARG A 213 -17.57 -2.15 -8.04
C ARG A 213 -17.53 -1.75 -6.57
N SER A 214 -18.66 -1.33 -6.00
CA SER A 214 -18.79 -0.96 -4.58
C SER A 214 -18.52 -2.16 -3.67
N ILE A 215 -19.16 -3.29 -3.95
CA ILE A 215 -18.96 -4.53 -3.17
C ILE A 215 -17.55 -5.09 -3.37
N SER A 216 -17.01 -5.03 -4.59
CA SER A 216 -15.62 -5.42 -4.87
C SER A 216 -14.60 -4.56 -4.13
N ASN A 217 -14.85 -3.25 -3.99
CA ASN A 217 -14.01 -2.37 -3.18
C ASN A 217 -14.02 -2.79 -1.70
N PHE A 218 -15.19 -3.09 -1.15
CA PHE A 218 -15.32 -3.61 0.21
C PHE A 218 -14.66 -4.98 0.40
N ASP A 219 -14.86 -5.91 -0.52
CA ASP A 219 -14.22 -7.23 -0.48
C ASP A 219 -12.69 -7.11 -0.57
N GLY A 220 -12.17 -6.17 -1.36
CA GLY A 220 -10.76 -5.85 -1.42
C GLY A 220 -10.21 -5.33 -0.07
N PHE A 221 -10.94 -4.45 0.61
CA PHE A 221 -10.63 -4.01 1.97
C PHE A 221 -10.62 -5.19 2.94
N GLY A 222 -11.68 -6.00 2.92
CA GLY A 222 -11.85 -7.15 3.80
C GLY A 222 -10.79 -8.23 3.63
N LYS A 223 -10.39 -8.53 2.39
CA LYS A 223 -9.28 -9.47 2.09
C LYS A 223 -7.96 -9.01 2.70
N ASP A 224 -7.67 -7.72 2.63
CA ASP A 224 -6.47 -7.17 3.24
C ASP A 224 -6.51 -7.27 4.77
N ILE A 225 -7.63 -6.90 5.40
CA ILE A 225 -7.87 -7.10 6.84
C ILE A 225 -7.70 -8.56 7.25
N LYS A 226 -8.31 -9.47 6.49
CA LYS A 226 -8.22 -10.91 6.74
C LYS A 226 -6.78 -11.40 6.71
N ASN A 227 -5.96 -10.93 5.77
CA ASN A 227 -4.54 -11.29 5.71
C ASN A 227 -3.78 -10.83 6.97
N GLU A 228 -4.12 -9.66 7.51
CA GLU A 228 -3.54 -9.17 8.75
C GLU A 228 -3.93 -10.00 9.96
N LEU A 229 -5.22 -10.32 10.08
CA LEU A 229 -5.72 -11.16 11.17
C LEU A 229 -5.13 -12.58 11.11
N ILE A 230 -5.10 -13.19 9.91
CA ILE A 230 -4.50 -14.51 9.70
C ILE A 230 -3.05 -14.52 10.16
N SER A 231 -2.28 -13.47 9.91
CA SER A 231 -0.86 -13.44 10.26
C SER A 231 -0.58 -13.71 11.75
N LYS A 232 -1.54 -13.37 12.63
CA LYS A 232 -1.47 -13.53 14.08
C LYS A 232 -1.91 -14.90 14.61
N LEU A 233 -2.54 -15.72 13.77
CA LEU A 233 -3.04 -17.04 14.19
C LEU A 233 -1.96 -18.13 14.13
N CYS A 234 -2.12 -19.18 14.94
CA CYS A 234 -1.36 -20.41 14.79
C CYS A 234 -1.77 -21.16 13.50
N ILE A 235 -0.90 -22.05 13.01
CA ILE A 235 -1.04 -22.69 11.67
C ILE A 235 -2.40 -23.38 11.49
N ASP A 236 -2.87 -24.14 12.48
CA ASP A 236 -4.14 -24.87 12.37
C ASP A 236 -5.35 -23.93 12.28
N LYS A 237 -5.37 -22.88 13.10
CA LYS A 237 -6.43 -21.86 13.07
C LYS A 237 -6.42 -21.05 11.77
N LYS A 238 -5.23 -20.78 11.19
CA LYS A 238 -5.09 -20.06 9.91
C LYS A 238 -5.88 -20.75 8.78
N LYS A 239 -5.78 -22.08 8.67
CA LYS A 239 -6.40 -22.82 7.56
C LYS A 239 -7.92 -22.75 7.61
N ASN A 240 -8.52 -22.89 8.79
CA ASN A 240 -9.97 -22.84 8.97
C ASN A 240 -10.49 -21.41 8.79
N PHE A 241 -9.87 -20.45 9.48
CA PHE A 241 -10.24 -19.03 9.39
C PHE A 241 -10.14 -18.51 7.95
N ASN A 242 -9.12 -18.93 7.19
CA ASN A 242 -8.98 -18.54 5.79
C ASN A 242 -10.08 -19.11 4.89
N LYS A 243 -10.65 -20.26 5.20
CA LYS A 243 -11.76 -20.84 4.42
C LYS A 243 -13.11 -20.23 4.80
N GLU A 244 -13.28 -19.91 6.07
CA GLU A 244 -14.57 -19.48 6.62
C GLU A 244 -14.83 -17.99 6.39
N LEU A 245 -13.84 -17.12 6.65
CA LEU A 245 -14.04 -15.68 6.55
C LEU A 245 -14.06 -15.23 5.08
N SER A 246 -15.22 -14.76 4.62
CA SER A 246 -15.40 -14.12 3.31
C SER A 246 -16.26 -12.88 3.45
N PHE A 247 -15.73 -11.72 3.04
CA PHE A 247 -16.44 -10.44 3.09
C PHE A 247 -17.56 -10.35 2.04
N GLN A 248 -17.61 -11.27 1.08
CA GLN A 248 -18.77 -11.44 0.19
C GLN A 248 -19.99 -12.02 0.93
N ARG A 249 -19.79 -12.65 2.09
CA ARG A 249 -20.83 -13.18 2.99
C ARG A 249 -20.88 -12.31 4.25
N VAL A 250 -21.32 -11.06 4.10
CA VAL A 250 -21.17 -10.00 5.12
C VAL A 250 -21.69 -10.37 6.52
N LYS A 251 -22.87 -11.02 6.64
CA LYS A 251 -23.38 -11.50 7.94
C LYS A 251 -22.47 -12.53 8.59
N GLN A 252 -22.07 -13.55 7.83
CA GLN A 252 -21.19 -14.59 8.34
C GLN A 252 -19.81 -14.01 8.70
N ALA A 253 -19.33 -13.02 7.93
CA ALA A 253 -18.08 -12.34 8.25
C ALA A 253 -18.17 -11.58 9.56
N ASP A 254 -19.28 -10.87 9.82
CA ASP A 254 -19.56 -10.19 11.08
C ASP A 254 -19.51 -11.17 12.27
N ASP A 255 -20.25 -12.28 12.19
CA ASP A 255 -20.28 -13.32 13.23
C ASP A 255 -18.88 -13.88 13.54
N ILE A 256 -18.11 -14.20 12.49
CA ILE A 256 -16.76 -14.76 12.63
C ILE A 256 -15.80 -13.74 13.25
N LEU A 257 -15.83 -12.49 12.79
CA LEU A 257 -14.95 -11.43 13.29
C LEU A 257 -15.26 -11.11 14.75
N PHE A 258 -16.55 -11.05 15.12
CA PHE A 258 -16.96 -10.81 16.49
C PHE A 258 -16.55 -11.96 17.40
N LYS A 259 -16.80 -13.21 16.98
CA LYS A 259 -16.43 -14.40 17.76
C LYS A 259 -14.93 -14.54 17.99
N GLU A 260 -14.12 -14.37 16.95
CA GLU A 260 -12.68 -14.66 17.02
C GLU A 260 -11.84 -13.47 17.51
N TYR A 261 -12.30 -12.23 17.29
CA TYR A 261 -11.54 -11.00 17.57
C TYR A 261 -12.31 -9.94 18.36
N GLY A 262 -13.59 -10.16 18.67
CA GLY A 262 -14.40 -9.20 19.41
C GLY A 262 -14.57 -7.87 18.67
N ILE A 263 -14.63 -7.93 17.33
CA ILE A 263 -14.91 -6.79 16.45
C ILE A 263 -16.01 -7.17 15.45
N GLY A 264 -17.11 -6.41 15.44
CA GLY A 264 -18.19 -6.58 14.46
C GLY A 264 -18.10 -5.58 13.30
N LEU A 265 -18.45 -6.03 12.10
CA LEU A 265 -18.72 -5.16 10.95
C LEU A 265 -19.95 -4.28 11.19
N PHE A 266 -20.98 -4.80 11.86
CA PHE A 266 -22.24 -4.08 12.06
C PHE A 266 -22.30 -3.27 13.37
N GLU A 267 -21.20 -3.21 14.13
CA GLU A 267 -21.12 -2.41 15.34
C GLU A 267 -21.46 -0.93 15.07
N GLY A 268 -22.51 -0.44 15.74
CA GLY A 268 -22.98 0.93 15.59
C GLY A 268 -23.69 1.24 14.27
N ILE A 269 -24.07 0.24 13.47
CA ILE A 269 -24.92 0.41 12.27
C ILE A 269 -26.38 0.14 12.64
N SER A 270 -27.31 0.96 12.14
CA SER A 270 -28.74 0.76 12.41
C SER A 270 -29.29 -0.46 11.67
N SER A 271 -30.40 -1.02 12.18
CA SER A 271 -31.05 -2.18 11.58
C SER A 271 -31.46 -1.93 10.12
N GLU A 272 -32.00 -0.75 9.80
CA GLU A 272 -32.41 -0.43 8.42
C GLU A 272 -31.20 -0.42 7.45
N ASN A 273 -30.08 0.12 7.91
CA ASN A 273 -28.83 0.16 7.14
C ASN A 273 -28.24 -1.25 6.94
N ILE A 274 -28.32 -2.11 7.94
CA ILE A 274 -27.91 -3.52 7.84
C ILE A 274 -28.78 -4.23 6.80
N GLU A 275 -30.11 -4.05 6.85
CA GLU A 275 -31.05 -4.62 5.87
C GLU A 275 -30.72 -4.15 4.44
N LEU A 276 -30.47 -2.86 4.25
CA LEU A 276 -30.02 -2.30 2.97
C LEU A 276 -28.73 -2.96 2.47
N ILE A 277 -27.72 -3.12 3.32
CA ILE A 277 -26.47 -3.79 2.96
C ILE A 277 -26.76 -5.23 2.49
N ILE A 278 -27.54 -5.99 3.27
CA ILE A 278 -27.86 -7.39 2.95
C ILE A 278 -28.56 -7.48 1.60
N LYS A 279 -29.59 -6.64 1.39
CA LYS A 279 -30.35 -6.58 0.14
C LYS A 279 -29.41 -6.32 -1.04
N MET A 280 -28.53 -5.33 -0.95
CA MET A 280 -27.61 -4.96 -2.03
C MET A 280 -26.58 -6.05 -2.36
N PHE A 281 -26.12 -6.81 -1.37
CA PHE A 281 -25.31 -8.00 -1.60
C PHE A 281 -26.08 -9.11 -2.33
N GLN A 282 -27.37 -9.31 -2.02
CA GLN A 282 -28.21 -10.27 -2.76
C GLN A 282 -28.48 -9.79 -4.19
N ILE A 283 -28.73 -8.49 -4.40
CA ILE A 283 -28.90 -7.93 -5.74
C ILE A 283 -27.63 -8.17 -6.58
N ARG A 284 -26.44 -7.92 -6.03
CA ARG A 284 -25.18 -8.25 -6.71
C ARG A 284 -25.07 -9.73 -7.06
N HIS A 285 -25.52 -10.63 -6.18
CA HIS A 285 -25.53 -12.07 -6.47
C HIS A 285 -26.41 -12.40 -7.68
N LEU A 286 -27.62 -11.84 -7.74
CA LEU A 286 -28.51 -12.00 -8.90
C LEU A 286 -27.87 -11.51 -10.20
N TYR A 287 -27.20 -10.35 -10.18
CA TYR A 287 -26.55 -9.81 -11.37
C TYR A 287 -25.30 -10.55 -11.82
N GLU A 288 -24.63 -11.29 -10.93
CA GLU A 288 -23.46 -12.08 -11.29
C GLU A 288 -23.78 -13.51 -11.75
N HIS A 289 -24.82 -14.12 -11.18
CA HIS A 289 -25.11 -15.54 -11.41
C HIS A 289 -26.50 -15.81 -12.00
N GLY A 290 -27.45 -14.88 -11.85
CA GLY A 290 -28.84 -15.03 -12.28
C GLY A 290 -29.29 -14.02 -13.34
N SER A 291 -28.36 -13.31 -14.00
CA SER A 291 -28.68 -12.25 -14.99
C SER A 291 -29.64 -11.18 -14.47
N GLY A 292 -29.65 -10.92 -13.16
CA GLY A 292 -30.54 -9.97 -12.49
C GLY A 292 -31.97 -10.49 -12.25
N ILE A 293 -32.25 -11.76 -12.55
CA ILE A 293 -33.58 -12.37 -12.35
C ILE A 293 -33.76 -12.79 -10.89
N ILE A 294 -34.89 -12.44 -10.30
CA ILE A 294 -35.22 -12.73 -8.90
C ILE A 294 -35.52 -14.22 -8.72
N ASP A 295 -34.83 -14.85 -7.77
CA ASP A 295 -35.02 -16.23 -7.35
C ASP A 295 -35.58 -16.33 -5.91
N GLU A 296 -35.89 -17.56 -5.48
CA GLU A 296 -36.36 -17.83 -4.10
C GLU A 296 -35.29 -17.52 -3.05
N GLU A 297 -34.01 -17.68 -3.40
CA GLU A 297 -32.89 -17.46 -2.50
C GLU A 297 -32.74 -15.97 -2.14
N TYR A 298 -32.95 -15.07 -3.11
CA TYR A 298 -33.03 -13.63 -2.90
C TYR A 298 -34.09 -13.28 -1.87
N ILE A 299 -35.36 -13.69 -2.09
CA ILE A 299 -36.48 -13.35 -1.19
C ILE A 299 -36.18 -13.82 0.24
N LYS A 300 -35.70 -15.06 0.37
CA LYS A 300 -35.39 -15.66 1.68
C LYS A 300 -34.28 -14.92 2.42
N LYS A 301 -33.25 -14.44 1.72
CA LYS A 301 -32.08 -13.80 2.34
C LYS A 301 -32.24 -12.29 2.53
N SER A 302 -32.89 -11.61 1.59
CA SER A 302 -33.12 -10.15 1.63
C SER A 302 -34.33 -9.77 2.48
N GLY A 303 -35.33 -10.66 2.59
CA GLY A 303 -36.61 -10.35 3.24
C GLY A 303 -37.53 -9.46 2.39
N ASP A 304 -37.19 -9.23 1.13
CA ASP A 304 -37.97 -8.40 0.21
C ASP A 304 -39.21 -9.15 -0.29
N ASN A 305 -40.29 -9.12 0.51
CA ASN A 305 -41.56 -9.75 0.18
C ASN A 305 -42.35 -9.01 -0.93
N THR A 306 -41.86 -7.86 -1.39
CA THR A 306 -42.51 -7.10 -2.47
C THR A 306 -42.04 -7.54 -3.86
N ALA A 307 -40.89 -8.22 -3.93
CA ALA A 307 -40.31 -8.72 -5.15
C ALA A 307 -41.05 -9.95 -5.71
N LYS A 308 -41.18 -10.00 -7.03
CA LYS A 308 -41.83 -11.11 -7.75
C LYS A 308 -40.78 -12.05 -8.33
N ILE A 309 -40.81 -13.32 -7.93
CA ILE A 309 -39.91 -14.36 -8.48
C ILE A 309 -40.04 -14.42 -10.02
N GLY A 310 -38.90 -14.55 -10.70
CA GLY A 310 -38.79 -14.62 -12.15
C GLY A 310 -38.80 -13.26 -12.86
N SER A 311 -39.01 -12.15 -12.15
CA SER A 311 -38.88 -10.82 -12.74
C SER A 311 -37.42 -10.35 -12.76
N LEU A 312 -37.11 -9.41 -13.65
CA LEU A 312 -35.82 -8.72 -13.67
C LEU A 312 -35.82 -7.62 -12.60
N LEU A 313 -34.89 -7.71 -11.66
CA LEU A 313 -34.65 -6.66 -10.67
C LEU A 313 -33.80 -5.55 -11.29
N ARG A 314 -34.19 -4.29 -11.08
CA ARG A 314 -33.43 -3.11 -11.51
C ARG A 314 -32.88 -2.39 -10.29
N VAL A 315 -31.59 -2.07 -10.31
CA VAL A 315 -30.94 -1.30 -9.24
C VAL A 315 -31.48 0.13 -9.26
N ASP A 316 -31.96 0.62 -8.12
CA ASP A 316 -32.38 2.01 -7.96
C ASP A 316 -31.18 2.92 -7.66
N LEU A 317 -31.18 4.12 -8.26
CA LEU A 317 -30.08 5.07 -8.12
C LEU A 317 -29.96 5.63 -6.69
N TYR A 318 -31.09 5.94 -6.05
CA TYR A 318 -31.09 6.51 -4.70
C TYR A 318 -30.71 5.44 -3.68
N GLU A 319 -31.27 4.25 -3.82
CA GLU A 319 -30.91 3.09 -2.98
C GLU A 319 -29.41 2.75 -3.10
N LEU A 320 -28.83 2.82 -4.31
CA LEU A 320 -27.39 2.61 -4.50
C LEU A 320 -26.55 3.73 -3.87
N ARG A 321 -27.01 4.99 -3.93
CA ARG A 321 -26.33 6.11 -3.24
C ARG A 321 -26.35 5.90 -1.73
N ASP A 322 -27.49 5.56 -1.16
CA ASP A 322 -27.65 5.29 0.27
C ASP A 322 -26.80 4.10 0.71
N PHE A 323 -26.74 3.05 -0.12
CA PHE A 323 -25.85 1.91 0.11
C PHE A 323 -24.38 2.33 0.15
N CYS A 324 -23.91 3.13 -0.81
CA CYS A 324 -22.51 3.59 -0.81
C CYS A 324 -22.16 4.42 0.44
N LEU A 325 -23.07 5.30 0.89
CA LEU A 325 -22.88 6.06 2.13
C LEU A 325 -22.87 5.15 3.36
N THR A 326 -23.76 4.16 3.39
CA THR A 326 -23.85 3.16 4.46
C THR A 326 -22.58 2.31 4.53
N MET A 327 -22.04 1.88 3.38
CA MET A 327 -20.78 1.14 3.31
C MET A 327 -19.59 1.96 3.80
N ASP A 328 -19.53 3.26 3.48
CA ASP A 328 -18.50 4.15 4.01
C ASP A 328 -18.55 4.29 5.54
N SER A 329 -19.77 4.39 6.10
CA SER A 329 -20.02 4.41 7.54
C SER A 329 -19.58 3.09 8.19
N LEU A 330 -19.98 1.95 7.62
CA LEU A 330 -19.59 0.61 8.06
C LEU A 330 -18.08 0.44 8.08
N VAL A 331 -17.40 0.73 6.98
CA VAL A 331 -15.94 0.57 6.87
C VAL A 331 -15.22 1.54 7.80
N GLY A 332 -15.70 2.78 7.94
CA GLY A 332 -15.11 3.76 8.86
C GLY A 332 -15.19 3.34 10.32
N LYS A 333 -16.35 2.86 10.78
CA LYS A 333 -16.55 2.37 12.16
C LYS A 333 -15.75 1.10 12.42
N PHE A 334 -15.84 0.12 11.52
CA PHE A 334 -15.06 -1.11 11.62
C PHE A 334 -13.56 -0.82 11.66
N TRP A 335 -13.05 0.05 10.78
CA TRP A 335 -11.63 0.43 10.78
C TRP A 335 -11.22 1.08 12.10
N SER A 336 -12.04 1.96 12.66
CA SER A 336 -11.75 2.60 13.95
C SER A 336 -11.66 1.58 15.09
N SER A 337 -12.63 0.66 15.19
CA SER A 337 -12.61 -0.45 16.15
C SER A 337 -11.38 -1.36 15.96
N PHE A 338 -11.03 -1.66 14.70
CA PHE A 338 -9.84 -2.44 14.35
C PHE A 338 -8.54 -1.77 14.81
N LEU A 339 -8.43 -0.44 14.66
CA LEU A 339 -7.30 0.35 15.15
C LEU A 339 -7.19 0.31 16.68
N GLU A 340 -8.30 0.56 17.38
CA GLU A 340 -8.37 0.61 18.85
C GLU A 340 -7.93 -0.71 19.49
N LYS A 341 -8.24 -1.84 18.85
CA LYS A 341 -7.85 -3.18 19.32
C LYS A 341 -6.38 -3.53 19.01
N GLY A 342 -5.66 -2.73 18.21
CA GLY A 342 -4.24 -2.95 17.94
C GLY A 342 -3.94 -4.17 17.05
N TYR A 343 -4.83 -4.51 16.11
CA TYR A 343 -4.68 -5.75 15.32
C TYR A 343 -3.64 -5.71 14.19
N PHE A 344 -2.81 -4.66 14.06
CA PHE A 344 -1.73 -4.66 13.07
C PHE A 344 -0.55 -5.57 13.43
N LYS A 345 0.17 -5.98 12.38
CA LYS A 345 1.33 -6.87 12.42
C LYS A 345 2.66 -6.13 12.65
N VAL A 346 2.66 -4.81 12.79
CA VAL A 346 3.91 -4.06 13.05
C VAL A 346 4.48 -4.52 14.39
N GLN A 347 5.64 -5.20 14.35
CA GLN A 347 6.36 -5.74 15.50
C GLN A 347 7.63 -4.93 15.76
#